data_AF-A0A817WFF6-F1
#
_entry.id   AF-A0A817WFF6-F1
#
_cell.length_a   1.000
_cell.length_b   1.000
_cell.length_c   1.000
_cell.angle_alpha   90.00
_cell.angle_beta   90.00
_cell.angle_gamma   90.00
#
_symmetry.space_group_name_H-M   'P 1'
#
loop_
_entity.id
_entity.type
_entity.pdbx_description
1 polymer ?
#
loop_
_entity_poly.entity_id
_entity_poly.type
_entity_poly.pdbx_seq_one_letter_code
_entity_poly.pdbx_strand_id
1 'polypeptide(L)'
;MSDNQTKTKANGYKTKSPLELCHQSNKMSRDKNDTHQKSDTAVPSMEPDGLIESNWTEVVEQFDQMNLREPLLRGIYGYGFERPSAIQQRAIKPCILGHDVIAQAQSGTGKTATFAISILQQLDMDFKDCQALILAPTRELAQQIQKVVLALGDYMGVTCHGCIGGTNVRDDMKRLEAGVQIVVNTS
;
A
#
# COMPACT_ATOMS: atom_id res chain seq x y z
N MET A 1 -20.38 -21.05 -57.64
CA MET A 1 -19.82 -19.87 -58.33
C MET A 1 -20.58 -18.68 -57.74
N SER A 2 -20.06 -18.08 -56.66
CA SER A 2 -19.25 -16.83 -56.72
C SER A 2 -20.17 -15.62 -56.83
N ASP A 3 -20.13 -14.55 -56.05
CA ASP A 3 -19.32 -14.08 -54.93
C ASP A 3 -20.19 -13.04 -54.19
N ASN A 4 -20.19 -12.99 -52.86
CA ASN A 4 -20.68 -11.81 -52.15
C ASN A 4 -19.54 -11.24 -51.30
N GLN A 5 -18.98 -10.13 -51.77
CA GLN A 5 -17.91 -9.39 -51.11
C GLN A 5 -18.42 -8.78 -49.80
N THR A 6 -17.83 -9.18 -48.68
CA THR A 6 -17.78 -8.33 -47.48
C THR A 6 -16.31 -8.09 -47.14
N LYS A 7 -15.85 -6.86 -47.36
CA LYS A 7 -14.51 -6.39 -46.98
C LYS A 7 -14.47 -6.14 -45.48
N THR A 8 -13.74 -6.98 -44.75
CA THR A 8 -13.31 -6.74 -43.37
C THR A 8 -12.21 -5.68 -43.36
N LYS A 9 -12.43 -4.53 -42.72
CA LYS A 9 -11.34 -3.62 -42.32
C LYS A 9 -11.04 -3.83 -40.85
N ALA A 10 -9.84 -4.32 -40.56
CA ALA A 10 -9.26 -4.36 -39.24
C ALA A 10 -8.90 -2.93 -38.81
N ASN A 11 -9.52 -2.42 -37.74
CA ASN A 11 -9.05 -1.22 -37.06
C ASN A 11 -8.11 -1.65 -35.94
N GLY A 12 -6.82 -1.44 -36.16
CA GLY A 12 -5.79 -1.63 -35.14
C GLY A 12 -5.90 -0.54 -34.09
N TYR A 13 -6.29 -0.92 -32.87
CA TYR A 13 -6.09 -0.08 -31.70
C TYR A 13 -4.64 -0.22 -31.25
N LYS A 14 -3.81 0.78 -31.54
CA LYS A 14 -2.53 0.97 -30.84
C LYS A 14 -2.84 1.38 -29.40
N THR A 15 -2.57 0.50 -28.44
CA THR A 15 -2.54 0.85 -27.03
C THR A 15 -1.31 1.72 -26.77
N LYS A 16 -1.51 2.94 -26.25
CA LYS A 16 -0.42 3.78 -25.76
C LYS A 16 -0.07 3.36 -24.34
N SER A 17 1.23 3.39 -24.01
CA SER A 17 1.69 3.08 -22.66
C SER A 17 1.23 4.16 -21.65
N PRO A 18 1.03 3.82 -20.36
CA PRO A 18 0.54 4.76 -19.34
C PRO A 18 1.37 6.03 -19.14
N LEU A 19 2.62 6.06 -19.60
CA LEU A 19 3.53 7.20 -19.45
C LEU A 19 3.31 8.31 -20.49
N GLU A 20 2.68 8.02 -21.63
CA GLU A 20 2.39 9.05 -22.65
C GLU A 20 1.14 9.89 -22.35
N LEU A 21 0.25 9.43 -21.46
CA LEU A 21 -0.98 10.16 -21.11
C LEU A 21 -0.74 11.31 -20.11
N CYS A 22 0.38 11.28 -19.39
CA CYS A 22 0.72 12.31 -18.38
C CYS A 22 1.23 13.62 -19.01
N HIS A 23 1.79 13.57 -20.23
CA HIS A 23 2.49 14.71 -20.84
C HIS A 23 1.60 15.66 -21.67
N GLN A 24 0.30 15.38 -21.81
CA GLN A 24 -0.60 16.16 -22.68
C GLN A 24 -1.48 17.19 -21.94
N SER A 25 -1.42 17.28 -20.61
CA SER A 25 -2.19 18.29 -19.83
C SER A 25 -1.47 19.62 -19.58
N ASN A 26 -0.19 19.76 -19.93
CA ASN A 26 0.56 21.00 -19.72
C ASN A 26 0.82 21.77 -21.03
N LYS A 27 -0.23 22.34 -21.64
CA LYS A 27 -0.09 23.41 -22.66
C LYS A 27 -1.41 24.14 -22.92
N MET A 28 -1.82 24.97 -21.97
CA MET A 28 -2.68 26.16 -22.10
C MET A 28 -2.71 26.75 -20.68
N SER A 29 -1.94 27.76 -20.34
CA SER A 29 -2.19 29.15 -20.73
C SER A 29 -0.95 30.00 -20.39
N ARG A 30 -0.62 30.97 -21.23
CA ARG A 30 0.30 32.09 -20.95
C ARG A 30 -0.41 33.39 -21.32
N ASP A 31 -0.02 34.47 -20.64
CA ASP A 31 -0.39 35.90 -20.76
C ASP A 31 -1.69 36.31 -20.02
N LYS A 32 -1.79 37.35 -19.16
CA LYS A 32 -1.00 38.59 -18.92
C LYS A 32 -1.32 39.25 -17.55
N ASN A 33 -0.31 39.97 -17.03
CA ASN A 33 -0.18 41.19 -16.18
C ASN A 33 -1.05 41.56 -14.94
N ASP A 34 -0.30 41.94 -13.89
CA ASP A 34 -0.39 43.07 -12.92
C ASP A 34 -1.65 43.34 -12.08
N THR A 35 -1.52 43.29 -10.74
CA THR A 35 -1.50 44.43 -9.78
C THR A 35 -1.71 43.90 -8.34
N HIS A 36 -1.02 44.50 -7.35
CA HIS A 36 -1.03 44.20 -5.91
C HIS A 36 -2.41 43.90 -5.26
N GLN A 37 -2.53 42.79 -4.53
CA GLN A 37 -3.18 42.72 -3.21
C GLN A 37 -2.89 41.39 -2.49
N LYS A 38 -2.48 41.50 -1.22
CA LYS A 38 -2.33 40.38 -0.27
C LYS A 38 -3.67 39.63 -0.12
N SER A 39 -3.64 38.32 -0.30
CA SER A 39 -4.62 37.42 0.32
C SER A 39 -3.94 36.06 0.54
N ASP A 40 -3.54 35.81 1.79
CA ASP A 40 -3.20 34.48 2.29
C ASP A 40 -4.38 33.55 1.98
N THR A 41 -4.29 32.80 0.89
CA THR A 41 -5.27 31.77 0.55
C THR A 41 -4.58 30.45 0.79
N ALA A 42 -4.68 30.00 2.04
CA ALA A 42 -4.38 28.63 2.40
C ALA A 42 -5.03 27.69 1.38
N VAL A 43 -4.23 26.79 0.82
CA VAL A 43 -4.74 25.61 0.13
C VAL A 43 -5.70 24.92 1.11
N PRO A 44 -6.91 24.51 0.71
CA PRO A 44 -7.86 23.93 1.65
C PRO A 44 -7.24 22.69 2.29
N SER A 45 -6.84 22.82 3.55
CA SER A 45 -6.62 21.69 4.44
C SER A 45 -7.92 20.89 4.46
N MET A 46 -7.82 19.58 4.20
CA MET A 46 -8.92 18.66 4.46
C MET A 46 -9.26 18.76 5.95
N GLU A 47 -10.27 19.56 6.29
CA GLU A 47 -10.88 19.65 7.61
C GLU A 47 -11.54 18.30 7.97
N PRO A 48 -11.70 18.01 9.27
CA PRO A 48 -11.11 16.84 9.90
C PRO A 48 -11.96 15.59 9.75
N ASP A 49 -11.27 14.45 9.87
CA ASP A 49 -11.84 13.14 10.14
C ASP A 49 -13.13 13.23 10.96
N GLY A 50 -14.20 12.61 10.46
CA GLY A 50 -15.32 12.24 11.30
C GLY A 50 -14.81 11.56 12.57
N LEU A 51 -15.41 11.87 13.73
CA LEU A 51 -15.00 11.41 15.05
C LEU A 51 -14.39 10.00 15.00
N ILE A 52 -13.06 9.90 15.11
CA ILE A 52 -12.43 8.60 15.35
C ILE A 52 -12.54 8.34 16.84
N GLU A 53 -13.50 7.50 17.20
CA GLU A 53 -13.62 6.98 18.56
C GLU A 53 -12.53 5.93 18.81
N SER A 54 -11.71 6.15 19.84
CA SER A 54 -10.65 5.22 20.23
C SER A 54 -10.41 5.30 21.73
N ASN A 55 -10.08 4.15 22.33
CA ASN A 55 -9.54 4.09 23.70
C ASN A 55 -8.02 4.34 23.73
N TRP A 56 -7.39 4.58 22.57
CA TRP A 56 -5.99 4.97 22.43
C TRP A 56 -5.89 6.48 22.21
N THR A 57 -5.07 7.17 23.00
CA THR A 57 -5.02 8.64 23.03
C THR A 57 -3.91 9.26 22.20
N GLU A 58 -2.84 8.50 21.89
CA GLU A 58 -1.70 9.02 21.14
C GLU A 58 -2.04 9.06 19.64
N VAL A 59 -1.77 10.22 19.02
CA VAL A 59 -1.88 10.43 17.57
C VAL A 59 -0.52 10.89 17.08
N VAL A 60 0.04 10.18 16.11
CA VAL A 60 1.39 10.48 15.58
C VAL A 60 1.29 10.94 14.13
N GLU A 61 1.63 12.21 13.87
CA GLU A 61 1.40 12.87 12.58
C GLU A 61 2.43 12.55 11.49
N GLN A 62 3.57 11.97 11.85
CA GLN A 62 4.69 11.67 10.95
C GLN A 62 5.25 10.27 11.24
N PHE A 63 5.67 9.55 10.21
CA PHE A 63 6.24 8.20 10.39
C PHE A 63 7.54 8.23 11.21
N ASP A 64 8.36 9.27 11.07
CA ASP A 64 9.62 9.42 11.80
C ASP A 64 9.42 9.51 13.32
N GLN A 65 8.26 9.99 13.77
CA GLN A 65 7.91 10.10 15.18
C GLN A 65 7.41 8.77 15.78
N MET A 66 7.17 7.75 14.95
CA MET A 66 6.67 6.45 15.41
C MET A 66 7.78 5.54 15.98
N ASN A 67 9.06 5.93 15.88
CA ASN A 67 10.23 5.13 16.27
C ASN A 67 10.34 3.81 15.48
N LEU A 68 10.16 3.90 14.17
CA LEU A 68 10.28 2.79 13.23
C LEU A 68 11.74 2.57 12.84
N ARG A 69 12.11 1.33 12.49
CA ARG A 69 13.46 1.01 12.02
C ARG A 69 13.77 1.73 10.71
N GLU A 70 15.00 2.22 10.55
CA GLU A 70 15.41 2.98 9.35
C GLU A 70 15.12 2.26 8.01
N PRO A 71 15.39 0.94 7.86
CA PRO A 71 15.08 0.25 6.61
C PRO A 71 13.57 0.21 6.33
N LEU A 72 12.74 0.13 7.37
CA LEU A 72 11.28 0.19 7.23
C LEU A 72 10.81 1.59 6.85
N LEU A 73 11.33 2.64 7.48
CA LEU A 73 11.03 4.02 7.10
C LEU A 73 11.39 4.28 5.63
N ARG A 74 12.55 3.79 5.18
CA ARG A 74 12.96 3.89 3.79
C ARG A 74 11.98 3.17 2.85
N GLY A 75 11.47 2.00 3.24
CA GLY A 75 10.44 1.29 2.48
C GLY A 75 9.11 2.03 2.42
N ILE A 76 8.67 2.63 3.53
CA ILE A 76 7.45 3.45 3.61
C ILE A 76 7.53 4.64 2.63
N TYR A 77 8.62 5.41 2.68
CA TYR A 77 8.82 6.55 1.80
C TYR A 77 9.05 6.12 0.34
N GLY A 78 9.78 5.02 0.11
CA GLY A 78 10.00 4.45 -1.23
C GLY A 78 8.73 3.91 -1.88
N TYR A 79 7.76 3.46 -1.09
CA TYR A 79 6.43 3.08 -1.56
C TYR A 79 5.56 4.28 -1.97
N GLY A 80 5.93 5.49 -1.53
CA GLY A 80 5.25 6.75 -1.86
C GLY A 80 4.36 7.30 -0.75
N PHE A 81 4.48 6.81 0.49
CA PHE A 81 3.80 7.43 1.63
C PHE A 81 4.59 8.64 2.13
N GLU A 82 3.97 9.82 2.11
CA GLU A 82 4.58 11.05 2.66
C GLU A 82 4.13 11.32 4.10
N ARG A 83 2.84 11.12 4.39
CA ARG A 83 2.25 11.29 5.73
C ARG A 83 1.29 10.15 6.06
N PRO A 84 1.22 9.72 7.33
CA PRO A 84 0.27 8.70 7.75
C PRO A 84 -1.18 9.18 7.59
N SER A 85 -2.05 8.30 7.10
CA SER A 85 -3.50 8.52 7.11
C SER A 85 -4.06 8.52 8.54
N ALA A 86 -5.28 9.02 8.72
CA ALA A 86 -5.95 9.11 10.01
C ALA A 86 -5.94 7.81 10.84
N ILE A 87 -6.14 6.66 10.17
CA ILE A 87 -6.10 5.34 10.81
C ILE A 87 -4.66 4.91 11.12
N GLN A 88 -3.69 5.25 10.27
CA GLN A 88 -2.27 4.96 10.51
C GLN A 88 -1.72 5.75 11.69
N GLN A 89 -2.09 7.03 11.81
CA GLN A 89 -1.67 7.92 12.91
C GLN A 89 -2.05 7.37 14.29
N ARG A 90 -3.14 6.59 14.38
CA ARG A 90 -3.70 6.06 15.64
C ARG A 90 -3.39 4.58 15.87
N ALA A 91 -3.32 3.78 14.80
CA ALA A 91 -3.25 2.32 14.94
C ALA A 91 -1.82 1.76 14.87
N ILE A 92 -0.85 2.44 14.24
CA ILE A 92 0.52 1.90 14.13
C ILE A 92 1.17 1.78 15.51
N LYS A 93 1.14 2.85 16.31
CA LYS A 93 1.76 2.87 17.66
C LYS A 93 1.28 1.75 18.59
N PRO A 94 -0.03 1.57 18.84
CA PRO A 94 -0.48 0.51 19.73
C PRO A 94 -0.11 -0.88 19.18
N CYS A 95 -0.19 -1.10 17.87
CA CYS A 95 0.24 -2.37 17.27
C CYS A 95 1.73 -2.67 17.51
N ILE A 96 2.64 -1.71 17.29
CA ILE A 96 4.09 -1.95 17.46
C ILE A 96 4.52 -2.05 18.93
N LEU A 97 3.66 -1.62 19.86
CA LEU A 97 3.82 -1.83 21.30
C LEU A 97 3.27 -3.20 21.76
N GLY A 98 2.73 -4.01 20.84
CA GLY A 98 2.23 -5.35 21.13
C GLY A 98 0.80 -5.39 21.69
N HIS A 99 0.02 -4.31 21.54
CA HIS A 99 -1.39 -4.33 21.92
C HIS A 99 -2.25 -5.00 20.85
N ASP A 100 -3.31 -5.69 21.30
CA ASP A 100 -4.39 -6.14 20.42
C ASP A 100 -5.20 -4.93 19.94
N VAL A 101 -5.32 -4.77 18.63
CA VAL A 101 -5.95 -3.59 18.02
C VAL A 101 -7.08 -4.01 17.09
N ILE A 102 -8.27 -3.45 17.33
CA ILE A 102 -9.38 -3.49 16.38
C ILE A 102 -9.47 -2.11 15.72
N ALA A 103 -9.19 -2.07 14.41
CA ALA A 103 -9.17 -0.85 13.62
C ALA A 103 -10.25 -0.89 12.54
N GLN A 104 -11.24 -0.01 12.63
CA GLN A 104 -12.30 0.14 11.62
C GLN A 104 -12.08 1.41 10.82
N ALA A 105 -12.04 1.29 9.49
CA ALA A 105 -11.96 2.42 8.59
C ALA A 105 -12.55 2.06 7.21
N GLN A 106 -12.89 3.05 6.40
CA GLN A 106 -13.41 2.84 5.04
C GLN A 106 -12.38 2.21 4.11
N SER A 107 -12.79 1.66 2.97
CA SER A 107 -11.84 1.16 1.96
C SER A 107 -10.93 2.29 1.47
N GLY A 108 -9.69 1.97 1.08
CA GLY A 108 -8.72 2.97 0.59
C GLY A 108 -8.06 3.85 1.66
N THR A 109 -8.40 3.69 2.95
CA THR A 109 -7.84 4.51 4.06
C THR A 109 -6.45 4.08 4.56
N GLY A 110 -5.82 3.08 3.92
CA GLY A 110 -4.47 2.64 4.26
C GLY A 110 -4.37 1.53 5.32
N LYS A 111 -5.49 0.87 5.69
CA LYS A 111 -5.50 -0.26 6.66
C LYS A 111 -4.48 -1.36 6.37
N THR A 112 -4.31 -1.74 5.10
CA THR A 112 -3.34 -2.76 4.69
C THR A 112 -1.92 -2.35 5.04
N ALA A 113 -1.56 -1.11 4.75
CA ALA A 113 -0.26 -0.57 5.10
C ALA A 113 -0.11 -0.43 6.63
N THR A 114 -1.19 -0.08 7.36
CA THR A 114 -1.16 -0.01 8.82
C THR A 114 -0.65 -1.31 9.45
N PHE A 115 -1.31 -2.45 9.20
CA PHE A 115 -0.85 -3.69 9.80
C PHE A 115 0.46 -4.21 9.19
N ALA A 116 0.72 -3.95 7.90
CA ALA A 116 1.98 -4.36 7.27
C ALA A 116 3.19 -3.66 7.91
N ILE A 117 3.11 -2.35 8.12
CA ILE A 117 4.14 -1.58 8.84
C ILE A 117 4.31 -2.12 10.26
N SER A 118 3.20 -2.37 10.96
CA SER A 118 3.25 -2.87 12.33
C SER A 118 3.87 -4.26 12.47
N ILE A 119 3.56 -5.17 11.54
CA ILE A 119 4.16 -6.52 11.47
C ILE A 119 5.64 -6.40 11.14
N LEU A 120 5.98 -5.67 10.08
CA LEU A 120 7.36 -5.47 9.67
C LEU A 120 8.18 -4.89 10.80
N GLN A 121 7.69 -3.92 11.55
CA GLN A 121 8.42 -3.34 12.68
C GLN A 121 8.76 -4.35 13.77
N GLN A 122 7.87 -5.32 14.03
CA GLN A 122 8.01 -6.31 15.10
C GLN A 122 8.84 -7.54 14.71
N LEU A 123 9.12 -7.74 13.42
CA LEU A 123 9.93 -8.88 12.98
C LEU A 123 11.36 -8.83 13.54
N ASP A 124 11.79 -9.97 14.05
CA ASP A 124 13.21 -10.25 14.24
C ASP A 124 13.80 -10.72 12.90
N MET A 125 14.79 -9.97 12.39
CA MET A 125 15.37 -10.21 11.07
C MET A 125 16.40 -11.32 11.06
N ASP A 126 16.90 -11.73 12.24
CA ASP A 126 17.89 -12.79 12.38
C ASP A 126 17.23 -14.18 12.36
N PHE A 127 15.94 -14.27 12.71
CA PHE A 127 15.16 -15.51 12.62
C PHE A 127 14.42 -15.59 11.28
N LYS A 128 14.62 -16.69 10.55
CA LYS A 128 14.01 -16.92 9.22
C LYS A 128 12.72 -17.74 9.24
N ASP A 129 12.31 -18.20 10.41
CA ASP A 129 11.04 -18.90 10.61
C ASP A 129 9.84 -17.94 10.58
N CYS A 130 8.64 -18.51 10.45
CA CYS A 130 7.40 -17.76 10.42
C CYS A 130 7.13 -17.08 11.76
N GLN A 131 6.98 -15.76 11.73
CA GLN A 131 6.75 -14.89 12.89
C GLN A 131 5.40 -14.17 12.80
N ALA A 132 4.82 -14.04 11.61
CA ALA A 132 3.52 -13.40 11.41
C ALA A 132 2.66 -14.14 10.39
N LEU A 133 1.37 -14.26 10.71
CA LEU A 133 0.33 -14.83 9.85
C LEU A 133 -0.72 -13.76 9.55
N ILE A 134 -1.01 -13.52 8.27
CA ILE A 134 -2.06 -12.61 7.83
C ILE A 134 -3.15 -13.42 7.15
N LEU A 135 -4.39 -13.32 7.63
CA LEU A 135 -5.54 -13.99 7.03
C LEU A 135 -6.32 -13.02 6.14
N ALA A 136 -6.60 -13.44 4.91
CA ALA A 136 -7.38 -12.66 3.94
C ALA A 136 -8.60 -13.46 3.46
N PRO A 137 -9.76 -12.81 3.24
CA PRO A 137 -10.98 -13.49 2.81
C PRO A 137 -10.96 -13.96 1.34
N THR A 138 -10.08 -13.42 0.52
CA THR A 138 -9.99 -13.78 -0.90
C THR A 138 -8.55 -13.92 -1.37
N ARG A 139 -8.37 -14.70 -2.44
CA ARG A 139 -7.07 -14.95 -3.06
C ARG A 139 -6.43 -13.67 -3.58
N GLU A 140 -7.24 -12.83 -4.21
CA GLU A 140 -6.82 -11.55 -4.80
C GLU A 140 -6.34 -10.60 -3.71
N LEU A 141 -7.04 -10.55 -2.57
CA LEU A 141 -6.65 -9.72 -1.45
C LEU A 141 -5.37 -10.25 -0.77
N ALA A 142 -5.23 -11.57 -0.62
CA ALA A 142 -3.98 -12.16 -0.12
C ALA A 142 -2.78 -11.77 -1.00
N GLN A 143 -2.92 -11.84 -2.33
CA GLN A 143 -1.86 -11.42 -3.25
C GLN A 143 -1.55 -9.92 -3.16
N GLN A 144 -2.57 -9.07 -2.99
CA GLN A 144 -2.38 -7.63 -2.81
C GLN A 144 -1.63 -7.33 -1.50
N ILE A 145 -2.02 -8.00 -0.41
CA ILE A 145 -1.35 -7.86 0.89
C ILE A 145 0.12 -8.27 0.79
N GLN A 146 0.41 -9.44 0.20
CA GLN A 146 1.79 -9.90 0.02
C GLN A 146 2.65 -8.86 -0.74
N LYS A 147 2.11 -8.27 -1.80
CA LYS A 147 2.81 -7.22 -2.56
C LYS A 147 3.10 -5.98 -1.71
N VAL A 148 2.14 -5.54 -0.91
CA VAL A 148 2.33 -4.39 0.00
C VAL A 148 3.40 -4.69 1.04
N VAL A 149 3.35 -5.86 1.67
CA VAL A 149 4.35 -6.29 2.67
C VAL A 149 5.75 -6.31 2.06
N LEU A 150 5.91 -6.93 0.89
CA LEU A 150 7.21 -6.99 0.21
C LEU A 150 7.72 -5.61 -0.20
N ALA A 151 6.85 -4.72 -0.70
CA ALA A 151 7.25 -3.39 -1.12
C ALA A 151 7.66 -2.50 0.07
N LEU A 152 6.92 -2.57 1.18
CA LEU A 152 7.27 -1.83 2.41
C LEU A 152 8.53 -2.40 3.09
N GLY A 153 8.76 -3.71 2.96
CA GLY A 153 9.90 -4.41 3.53
C GLY A 153 11.12 -4.55 2.61
N ASP A 154 11.13 -3.89 1.44
CA ASP A 154 12.13 -4.07 0.38
C ASP A 154 13.57 -3.87 0.89
N TYR A 155 13.76 -2.90 1.78
CA TYR A 155 15.08 -2.59 2.37
C TYR A 155 15.42 -3.43 3.62
N MET A 156 14.51 -4.29 4.07
CA MET A 156 14.70 -5.13 5.25
C MET A 156 15.24 -6.52 4.91
N GLY A 157 15.08 -6.99 3.67
CA GLY A 157 15.37 -8.37 3.30
C GLY A 157 14.38 -9.37 3.92
N VAL A 158 13.13 -8.96 4.11
CA VAL A 158 12.05 -9.79 4.67
C VAL A 158 11.59 -10.85 3.66
N THR A 159 11.27 -12.05 4.13
CA THR A 159 10.60 -13.07 3.32
C THR A 159 9.10 -13.11 3.60
N CYS A 160 8.29 -13.05 2.54
CA CYS A 160 6.84 -13.13 2.63
C CYS A 160 6.27 -14.06 1.55
N HIS A 161 5.47 -15.06 1.95
CA HIS A 161 4.85 -16.02 1.04
C HIS A 161 3.33 -16.07 1.21
N GLY A 162 2.61 -16.10 0.09
CA GLY A 162 1.16 -16.28 0.05
C GLY A 162 0.79 -17.74 -0.14
N CYS A 163 0.20 -18.37 0.88
CA CYS A 163 -0.45 -19.68 0.78
C CYS A 163 -1.90 -19.46 0.33
N ILE A 164 -2.17 -19.67 -0.96
CA ILE A 164 -3.43 -19.26 -1.57
C ILE A 164 -4.01 -20.46 -2.32
N GLY A 165 -5.20 -20.92 -1.94
CA GLY A 165 -5.82 -22.12 -2.52
C GLY A 165 -5.78 -22.13 -4.06
N GLY A 166 -5.37 -23.25 -4.66
CA GLY A 166 -5.18 -23.37 -6.11
C GLY A 166 -3.72 -23.19 -6.59
N THR A 167 -2.77 -22.96 -5.69
CA THR A 167 -1.34 -23.15 -5.93
C THR A 167 -0.93 -24.61 -5.71
N ASN A 168 0.24 -25.00 -6.24
CA ASN A 168 0.79 -26.33 -5.99
C ASN A 168 1.26 -26.43 -4.55
N VAL A 169 0.55 -27.23 -3.75
CA VAL A 169 0.85 -27.48 -2.33
C VAL A 169 2.31 -27.89 -2.11
N ARG A 170 2.88 -28.67 -3.04
CA ARG A 170 4.27 -29.14 -2.91
C ARG A 170 5.29 -28.00 -3.07
N ASP A 171 4.97 -26.99 -3.88
CA ASP A 171 5.83 -25.81 -4.04
C ASP A 171 5.67 -24.85 -2.85
N ASP A 172 4.46 -24.74 -2.29
CA ASP A 172 4.22 -24.00 -1.05
C ASP A 172 4.99 -24.62 0.13
N MET A 173 4.93 -25.95 0.29
CA MET A 173 5.70 -26.67 1.32
C MET A 173 7.20 -26.37 1.21
N LYS A 174 7.78 -26.50 0.02
CA LYS A 174 9.21 -26.21 -0.20
C LYS A 174 9.58 -24.77 0.16
N ARG A 175 8.71 -23.80 -0.15
CA ARG A 175 8.96 -22.40 0.19
C ARG A 175 8.91 -22.17 1.70
N LEU A 176 7.93 -22.76 2.38
CA LEU A 176 7.81 -22.68 3.83
C LEU A 176 9.01 -23.35 4.53
N GLU A 177 9.46 -24.51 4.04
CA GLU A 177 10.66 -25.21 4.52
C GLU A 177 11.96 -24.41 4.31
N ALA A 178 12.02 -23.56 3.28
CA ALA A 178 13.18 -22.70 3.02
C ALA A 178 13.27 -21.49 3.96
N GLY A 179 12.26 -21.25 4.81
CA GLY A 179 12.21 -20.12 5.73
C GLY A 179 11.41 -18.93 5.17
N VAL A 180 10.27 -18.66 5.78
CA VAL A 180 9.38 -17.53 5.46
C VAL A 180 9.00 -16.83 6.75
N GLN A 181 9.29 -15.53 6.89
CA GLN A 181 9.00 -14.75 8.09
C GLN A 181 7.53 -14.31 8.19
N ILE A 182 6.89 -14.01 7.05
CA ILE A 182 5.48 -13.61 6.99
C ILE A 182 4.72 -14.55 6.03
N VAL A 183 3.67 -15.18 6.54
CA VAL A 183 2.74 -15.97 5.71
C VAL A 183 1.43 -15.21 5.53
N VAL A 184 0.96 -15.10 4.29
CA VAL A 184 -0.39 -14.61 3.98
C VAL A 184 -1.23 -15.80 3.55
N ASN A 185 -2.33 -16.08 4.24
CA ASN A 185 -3.18 -17.22 3.94
C ASN A 185 -4.62 -16.78 3.64
N THR A 186 -5.32 -17.53 2.81
CA THR A 186 -6.77 -17.40 2.65
C THR A 186 -7.49 -18.22 3.71
N SER A 187 -8.46 -17.60 4.41
CA SER A 187 -9.31 -18.28 5.40
C SER A 187 -10.30 -19.26 4.76
#